data_AF-A0A376W5X0-F1
#
_entry.id   AF-A0A376W5X0-F1
#
_cell.length_a   1.000
_cell.length_b   1.000
_cell.length_c   1.000
_cell.angle_alpha   90.00
_cell.angle_beta   90.00
_cell.angle_gamma   90.00
#
_symmetry.space_group_name_H-M   'P 1'
#
loop_
_entity.id
_entity.type
_entity.pdbx_description
1 polymer ?
#
loop_
_entity_poly.entity_id
_entity_poly.type
_entity_poly.pdbx_seq_one_letter_code
_entity_poly.pdbx_strand_id
1 'polypeptide(L)'
;MPYDSVYSEKRPPGTLRTAWRKFYSDASAMVGLYGCAGLAVLCIFGGWFAPYGIDQQFLGYQLLPPSWSRYGEVSFFLGTDDLGRDVLSRLLSGAAPTVGGAFVVTLAATICGLVLGTFAGATHGLRSAVLNHILDTLLAIPSLLLAIIVVAFAGPEFVSRHVCCLAGIAAAYGTFDLQHGA
;
A
#
# COMPACT_ATOMS: atom_id res chain seq x y z
N MET A 1 54.55 30.63 -12.57
CA MET A 1 53.43 31.06 -13.43
C MET A 1 52.15 30.56 -12.79
N PRO A 2 51.17 31.40 -12.43
CA PRO A 2 49.89 30.93 -11.93
C PRO A 2 49.10 30.33 -13.10
N TYR A 3 48.53 29.14 -12.91
CA TYR A 3 47.61 28.57 -13.88
C TYR A 3 46.23 29.19 -13.65
N ASP A 4 45.80 30.05 -14.56
CA ASP A 4 44.43 30.52 -14.61
C ASP A 4 43.50 29.35 -14.96
N SER A 5 42.57 29.06 -14.05
CA SER A 5 41.51 28.07 -14.20
C SER A 5 40.44 28.59 -15.17
N VAL A 6 40.74 28.52 -16.48
CA VAL A 6 39.82 28.96 -17.55
C VAL A 6 38.71 27.94 -17.82
N TYR A 7 38.87 26.69 -17.38
CA TYR A 7 37.81 25.69 -17.42
C TYR A 7 37.00 25.75 -16.14
N SER A 8 35.85 26.44 -16.20
CA SER A 8 34.76 26.23 -15.25
C SER A 8 34.31 24.77 -15.40
N GLU A 9 34.91 23.88 -14.61
CA GLU A 9 34.60 22.46 -14.55
C GLU A 9 33.12 22.32 -14.17
N LYS A 10 32.26 22.14 -15.18
CA LYS A 10 30.83 21.87 -14.98
C LYS A 10 30.76 20.52 -14.29
N ARG A 11 30.74 20.53 -12.95
CA ARG A 11 30.49 19.35 -12.14
C ARG A 11 29.22 18.70 -12.69
N PRO A 12 29.27 17.43 -13.13
CA PRO A 12 28.08 16.76 -13.61
C PRO A 12 27.02 16.88 -12.52
N PRO A 13 25.78 17.28 -12.87
CA PRO A 13 24.73 17.38 -11.87
C PRO A 13 24.59 16.02 -11.16
N GLY A 14 24.51 16.05 -9.83
CA GLY A 14 24.49 14.83 -9.02
C GLY A 14 23.48 13.80 -9.53
N THR A 15 23.81 12.51 -9.39
CA THR A 15 23.05 11.38 -9.94
C THR A 15 21.55 11.45 -9.62
N LEU A 16 21.20 11.88 -8.39
CA LEU A 16 19.82 12.14 -7.94
C LEU A 16 19.10 13.22 -8.76
N ARG A 17 19.79 14.33 -9.07
CA ARG A 17 19.22 15.45 -9.83
C ARG A 17 19.02 15.11 -11.31
N THR A 18 19.78 14.15 -11.83
CA THR A 18 19.63 13.63 -13.19
C THR A 18 18.51 12.59 -13.26
N ALA A 19 18.41 11.71 -12.26
CA ALA A 19 17.30 10.78 -12.12
C ALA A 19 15.95 11.50 -11.99
N TRP A 20 15.87 12.53 -11.12
CA TRP A 20 14.66 13.33 -10.95
C TRP A 20 14.22 14.03 -12.23
N ARG A 21 15.17 14.57 -13.01
CA ARG A 21 14.87 15.21 -14.29
C ARG A 21 14.33 14.24 -15.33
N LYS A 22 14.86 13.02 -15.38
CA LYS A 22 14.32 11.96 -16.24
C LYS A 22 12.91 11.56 -15.80
N PHE A 23 12.71 11.35 -14.50
CA PHE A 23 11.43 10.98 -13.92
C PHE A 23 10.32 12.02 -14.19
N TYR A 24 10.63 13.31 -14.06
CA TYR A 24 9.68 14.39 -14.35
C TYR A 24 9.35 14.53 -15.85
N SER A 25 10.24 14.07 -16.73
CA SER A 25 10.00 14.09 -18.17
C SER A 25 9.01 13.02 -18.63
N ASP A 26 8.79 11.98 -17.82
CA ASP A 26 7.93 10.85 -18.15
C ASP A 26 6.54 11.02 -17.54
N ALA A 27 5.53 11.24 -18.40
CA ALA A 27 4.15 11.48 -17.94
C ALA A 27 3.55 10.27 -17.20
N SER A 28 3.86 9.04 -17.63
CA SER A 28 3.41 7.82 -16.95
C SER A 28 3.99 7.68 -15.54
N ALA A 29 5.27 8.04 -15.37
CA ALA A 29 5.95 8.05 -14.09
C ALA A 29 5.33 9.09 -13.14
N MET A 30 5.01 10.28 -13.66
CA MET A 30 4.30 11.32 -12.91
C MET A 30 2.89 10.90 -12.49
N VAL A 31 2.11 10.29 -13.40
CA VAL A 31 0.75 9.78 -13.07
C VAL A 31 0.83 8.74 -11.94
N GLY A 32 1.80 7.82 -12.01
CA GLY A 32 2.05 6.85 -10.94
C GLY A 32 2.41 7.54 -9.61
N LEU A 33 3.31 8.53 -9.64
CA LEU A 33 3.69 9.27 -8.44
C LEU A 33 2.50 9.99 -7.80
N TYR A 34 1.69 10.70 -8.60
CA TYR A 34 0.51 11.40 -8.09
C TYR A 34 -0.55 10.43 -7.57
N GLY A 35 -0.75 9.28 -8.21
CA GLY A 35 -1.65 8.23 -7.72
C GLY A 35 -1.19 7.66 -6.37
N CYS A 36 0.08 7.29 -6.26
CA CYS A 36 0.65 6.80 -5.00
C CYS A 36 0.63 7.87 -3.90
N ALA A 37 0.94 9.12 -4.23
CA ALA A 37 0.87 10.24 -3.29
C ALA A 37 -0.57 10.49 -2.82
N GLY A 38 -1.54 10.45 -3.74
CA GLY A 38 -2.96 10.57 -3.41
C GLY A 38 -3.45 9.47 -2.48
N LEU A 39 -3.06 8.21 -2.75
CA LEU A 39 -3.36 7.08 -1.85
C LEU A 39 -2.70 7.25 -0.48
N ALA A 40 -1.43 7.68 -0.42
CA ALA A 40 -0.74 7.91 0.83
C ALA A 40 -1.41 9.01 1.67
N VAL A 41 -1.80 10.12 1.02
CA VAL A 41 -2.58 11.20 1.65
C VAL A 41 -3.92 10.65 2.16
N LEU A 42 -4.64 9.87 1.35
CA LEU A 42 -5.91 9.29 1.75
C LEU A 42 -5.76 8.28 2.90
N CYS A 43 -4.66 7.53 2.99
CA CYS A 43 -4.39 6.66 4.13
C CYS A 43 -4.11 7.44 5.42
N ILE A 44 -3.39 8.56 5.34
CA ILE A 44 -3.04 9.37 6.51
C ILE A 44 -4.25 10.20 6.99
N PHE A 45 -4.96 10.82 6.05
CA PHE A 45 -6.04 11.76 6.35
C PHE A 45 -7.44 11.14 6.26
N GLY A 46 -7.59 9.94 5.69
CA GLY A 46 -8.89 9.32 5.44
C GLY A 46 -9.72 9.11 6.71
N GLY A 47 -9.07 8.69 7.80
CA GLY A 47 -9.76 8.56 9.10
C GLY A 47 -10.30 9.90 9.63
N TRP A 48 -9.67 11.02 9.28
CA TRP A 48 -10.12 12.35 9.71
C TRP A 48 -11.22 12.93 8.81
N PHE A 49 -11.26 12.51 7.55
CA PHE A 49 -12.32 12.85 6.59
C PHE A 49 -13.56 11.96 6.71
N ALA A 50 -13.53 10.90 7.51
CA ALA A 50 -14.67 10.01 7.70
C ALA A 50 -15.78 10.70 8.54
N PRO A 51 -16.99 10.90 7.99
CA PRO A 51 -18.08 11.55 8.72
C PRO A 51 -18.67 10.70 9.85
N TYR A 52 -18.58 9.36 9.77
CA TYR A 52 -19.17 8.43 10.73
C TYR A 52 -18.17 7.39 11.26
N GLY A 53 -18.48 6.79 12.41
CA GLY A 53 -17.71 5.68 12.97
C GLY A 53 -17.84 4.41 12.14
N ILE A 54 -16.78 3.59 12.08
CA ILE A 54 -16.70 2.35 11.27
C ILE A 54 -17.82 1.35 11.65
N ASP A 55 -18.13 1.27 12.94
CA ASP A 55 -19.11 0.34 13.50
C ASP A 55 -20.49 0.99 13.71
N GLN A 56 -20.67 2.24 13.28
CA GLN A 56 -21.93 2.94 13.46
C GLN A 56 -22.96 2.42 12.44
N GLN A 57 -24.01 1.80 12.97
CA GLN A 57 -25.07 1.20 12.18
C GLN A 57 -26.36 2.02 12.28
N PHE A 58 -26.93 2.40 11.14
CA PHE A 58 -28.20 3.12 11.07
C PHE A 58 -29.31 2.18 10.61
N LEU A 59 -30.07 1.63 11.56
CA LEU A 59 -31.21 0.77 11.25
C LEU A 59 -32.32 1.58 10.55
N GLY A 60 -32.85 1.05 9.45
CA GLY A 60 -33.84 1.72 8.60
C GLY A 60 -33.22 2.45 7.40
N TYR A 61 -31.90 2.57 7.38
CA TYR A 61 -31.13 3.15 6.29
C TYR A 61 -30.32 2.09 5.55
N GLN A 62 -30.88 0.90 5.29
CA GLN A 62 -30.22 -0.14 4.48
C GLN A 62 -30.33 0.17 2.99
N LEU A 63 -29.26 -0.11 2.24
CA LEU A 63 -29.25 -0.03 0.77
C LEU A 63 -29.65 1.35 0.22
N LEU A 64 -29.26 2.44 0.89
CA LEU A 64 -29.51 3.75 0.32
C LEU A 64 -28.66 3.98 -0.92
N PRO A 65 -29.27 4.51 -1.99
CA PRO A 65 -28.51 4.93 -3.15
C PRO A 65 -27.65 6.14 -2.79
N PRO A 66 -26.57 6.39 -3.57
CA PRO A 66 -25.70 7.54 -3.35
C PRO A 66 -26.46 8.86 -3.44
N SER A 67 -25.92 9.89 -2.79
CA SER A 67 -26.55 11.22 -2.66
C SER A 67 -26.94 11.88 -3.98
N TRP A 68 -26.29 11.53 -5.10
CA TRP A 68 -26.63 12.00 -6.44
C TRP A 68 -27.85 11.30 -7.07
N SER A 69 -28.43 10.31 -6.39
CA SER A 69 -29.68 9.66 -6.79
C SER A 69 -30.89 10.36 -6.18
N ARG A 70 -32.05 10.23 -6.84
CA ARG A 70 -33.31 10.89 -6.44
C ARG A 70 -33.82 10.48 -5.05
N TYR A 71 -33.37 9.33 -4.54
CA TYR A 71 -33.73 8.78 -3.23
C TYR A 71 -32.52 8.71 -2.27
N GLY A 72 -31.41 9.37 -2.62
CA GLY A 72 -30.21 9.43 -1.79
C GLY A 72 -30.26 10.57 -0.78
N GLU A 73 -29.60 10.38 0.37
CA GLU A 73 -29.43 11.44 1.36
C GLU A 73 -28.02 12.01 1.34
N VAL A 74 -27.89 13.31 1.62
CA VAL A 74 -26.59 14.02 1.66
C VAL A 74 -25.75 13.60 2.88
N SER A 75 -26.41 13.12 3.94
CA SER A 75 -25.79 12.47 5.10
C SER A 75 -24.91 11.30 4.65
N PHE A 76 -25.41 10.45 3.74
CA PHE A 76 -24.70 9.29 3.21
C PHE A 76 -24.22 9.53 1.78
N PHE A 77 -23.08 10.21 1.64
CA PHE A 77 -22.59 10.69 0.34
C PHE A 77 -22.52 9.58 -0.73
N LEU A 78 -21.94 8.43 -0.39
CA LEU A 78 -21.85 7.23 -1.25
C LEU A 78 -22.99 6.23 -1.04
N GLY A 79 -23.91 6.50 -0.12
CA GLY A 79 -24.95 5.57 0.30
C GLY A 79 -24.51 4.61 1.41
N THR A 80 -25.36 3.63 1.69
CA THR A 80 -25.18 2.68 2.80
C THR A 80 -25.18 1.23 2.30
N ASP A 81 -24.54 0.35 3.08
CA ASP A 81 -24.53 -1.09 2.81
C ASP A 81 -25.80 -1.81 3.30
N ASP A 82 -25.83 -3.15 3.11
CA ASP A 82 -26.94 -4.02 3.54
C ASP A 82 -27.21 -3.98 5.05
N LEU A 83 -26.24 -3.50 5.85
CA LEU A 83 -26.37 -3.37 7.29
C LEU A 83 -26.77 -1.93 7.69
N GLY A 84 -26.79 -0.98 6.76
CA GLY A 84 -27.08 0.43 7.04
C GLY A 84 -25.86 1.20 7.55
N ARG A 85 -24.64 0.79 7.17
CA ARG A 85 -23.39 1.49 7.48
C ARG A 85 -22.97 2.37 6.30
N ASP A 86 -22.41 3.53 6.61
CA ASP A 86 -21.91 4.46 5.59
C ASP A 86 -20.73 3.88 4.80
N VAL A 87 -20.87 3.82 3.47
CA VAL A 87 -19.85 3.25 2.58
C VAL A 87 -18.63 4.15 2.51
N LEU A 88 -18.80 5.48 2.54
CA LEU A 88 -17.69 6.43 2.42
C LEU A 88 -16.72 6.30 3.60
N SER A 89 -17.25 6.33 4.82
CA SER A 89 -16.45 6.18 6.05
C SER A 89 -15.71 4.85 6.07
N ARG A 90 -16.34 3.75 5.60
CA ARG A 90 -15.70 2.43 5.51
C ARG A 90 -14.57 2.37 4.48
N LEU A 91 -14.72 3.04 3.33
CA LEU A 91 -13.66 3.11 2.32
C LEU A 91 -12.47 3.94 2.81
N LEU A 92 -12.74 5.10 3.41
CA LEU A 92 -11.68 5.98 3.93
C LEU A 92 -10.91 5.35 5.10
N SER A 93 -11.61 4.71 6.04
CA SER A 93 -10.98 4.03 7.16
C SER A 93 -10.32 2.70 6.77
N GLY A 94 -10.87 1.99 5.78
CA GLY A 94 -10.31 0.74 5.25
C GLY A 94 -9.06 0.94 4.39
N ALA A 95 -8.85 2.13 3.81
CA ALA A 95 -7.71 2.40 2.95
C ALA A 95 -6.36 2.25 3.67
N ALA A 96 -6.25 2.72 4.92
CA ALA A 96 -5.02 2.66 5.70
C ALA A 96 -4.52 1.22 5.97
N PRO A 97 -5.33 0.29 6.53
CA PRO A 97 -4.87 -1.08 6.74
C PRO A 97 -4.62 -1.84 5.43
N THR A 98 -5.35 -1.55 4.35
CA THR A 98 -5.11 -2.19 3.04
C THR A 98 -3.77 -1.79 2.44
N VAL A 99 -3.49 -0.48 2.35
CA VAL A 99 -2.25 0.02 1.75
C VAL A 99 -1.06 -0.25 2.67
N GLY A 100 -1.21 -0.02 3.97
CA GLY A 100 -0.16 -0.29 4.96
C GLY A 100 0.23 -1.77 5.00
N GLY A 101 -0.77 -2.67 5.03
CA GLY A 101 -0.54 -4.10 4.98
C GLY A 101 0.16 -4.53 3.68
N ALA A 102 -0.33 -4.06 2.54
CA ALA A 102 0.29 -4.34 1.24
C ALA A 102 1.75 -3.86 1.20
N PHE A 103 2.04 -2.66 1.69
CA PHE A 103 3.39 -2.10 1.70
C PHE A 103 4.37 -2.96 2.51
N VAL A 104 3.98 -3.37 3.72
CA VAL A 104 4.81 -4.23 4.58
C VAL A 104 5.05 -5.59 3.93
N VAL A 105 4.01 -6.21 3.39
CA VAL A 105 4.11 -7.52 2.71
C VAL A 105 5.01 -7.41 1.47
N THR A 106 4.84 -6.38 0.65
CA THR A 106 5.70 -6.17 -0.53
C THR A 106 7.14 -5.92 -0.14
N LEU A 107 7.41 -5.15 0.91
CA LEU A 107 8.77 -4.88 1.37
C LEU A 107 9.45 -6.16 1.87
N ALA A 108 8.76 -6.96 2.68
CA ALA A 108 9.24 -8.26 3.14
C ALA A 108 9.47 -9.23 1.97
N ALA A 109 8.52 -9.33 1.04
CA ALA A 109 8.64 -10.17 -0.16
C ALA A 109 9.80 -9.72 -1.05
N THR A 110 10.03 -8.41 -1.18
CA THR A 110 11.15 -7.86 -1.97
C THR A 110 12.49 -8.22 -1.33
N ILE A 111 12.62 -8.10 -0.01
CA ILE A 111 13.86 -8.49 0.69
C ILE A 111 14.13 -9.99 0.53
N CYS A 112 13.13 -10.83 0.81
CA CYS A 112 13.25 -12.28 0.65
C CYS A 112 13.55 -12.66 -0.80
N GLY A 113 12.83 -12.07 -1.76
CA GLY A 113 13.02 -12.28 -3.19
C GLY A 113 14.39 -11.82 -3.68
N LEU A 114 14.92 -10.72 -3.16
CA LEU A 114 16.26 -10.24 -3.48
C LEU A 114 17.33 -11.20 -2.96
N VAL A 115 17.20 -11.71 -1.74
CA VAL A 115 18.12 -12.73 -1.20
C VAL A 115 18.05 -14.00 -2.05
N LEU A 116 16.86 -14.55 -2.28
CA LEU A 116 16.70 -15.76 -3.09
C LEU A 116 17.19 -15.57 -4.54
N GLY A 117 16.87 -14.43 -5.16
CA GLY A 117 17.26 -14.10 -6.52
C GLY A 117 18.77 -13.90 -6.68
N THR A 118 19.42 -13.24 -5.71
CA THR A 118 20.89 -13.09 -5.72
C THR A 118 21.59 -14.42 -5.51
N PHE A 119 21.10 -15.29 -4.61
CA PHE A 119 21.63 -16.64 -4.44
C PHE A 119 21.46 -17.53 -5.68
N ALA A 120 20.29 -17.46 -6.33
CA ALA A 120 20.01 -18.20 -7.56
C ALA A 120 20.89 -17.72 -8.74
N GLY A 121 21.11 -16.40 -8.86
CA GLY A 121 21.92 -15.79 -9.90
C GLY A 121 23.44 -15.92 -9.69
N ALA A 122 23.90 -15.96 -8.44
CA ALA A 122 25.33 -16.11 -8.13
C ALA A 122 25.84 -17.55 -8.28
N THR A 123 24.94 -18.54 -8.30
CA THR A 123 25.31 -19.95 -8.45
C THR A 123 25.35 -20.31 -9.94
N HIS A 124 26.42 -20.96 -10.41
CA HIS A 124 26.51 -21.49 -11.77
C HIS A 124 26.45 -23.04 -11.77
N GLY A 125 25.88 -23.64 -12.82
CA GLY A 125 25.80 -25.08 -13.02
C GLY A 125 24.47 -25.73 -12.54
N LEU A 126 24.49 -27.04 -12.25
CA LEU A 126 23.29 -27.85 -11.96
C LEU A 126 22.44 -27.30 -10.80
N ARG A 127 23.06 -26.72 -9.78
CA ARG A 127 22.37 -26.14 -8.61
C ARG A 127 21.49 -24.95 -8.99
N SER A 128 21.95 -24.12 -9.92
CA SER A 128 21.18 -22.98 -10.45
C SER A 128 19.98 -23.46 -11.25
N ALA A 129 20.17 -24.49 -12.09
CA ALA A 129 19.09 -25.09 -12.87
C ALA A 129 17.98 -25.67 -11.97
N VAL A 130 18.33 -26.36 -10.87
CA VAL A 130 17.35 -26.89 -9.92
C VAL A 130 16.57 -25.78 -9.21
N LEU A 131 17.26 -24.74 -8.73
CA LEU A 131 16.60 -23.60 -8.06
C LEU A 131 15.64 -22.88 -9.00
N ASN A 132 16.07 -22.62 -10.24
CA ASN A 132 15.22 -21.94 -11.21
C ASN A 132 14.01 -22.80 -11.58
N HIS A 133 14.17 -24.12 -11.68
CA HIS A 133 13.06 -25.01 -11.99
C HIS A 133 12.03 -25.09 -10.86
N ILE A 134 12.48 -25.05 -9.60
CA ILE A 134 11.57 -24.96 -8.44
C ILE A 134 10.80 -23.64 -8.48
N LEU A 135 11.47 -22.52 -8.75
CA LEU A 135 10.82 -21.21 -8.90
C LEU A 135 9.78 -21.22 -10.03
N ASP A 136 10.12 -21.76 -11.20
CA ASP A 136 9.20 -21.89 -12.33
C ASP A 136 7.99 -22.78 -11.98
N THR A 137 8.21 -23.87 -11.26
CA THR A 137 7.14 -24.77 -10.81
C THR A 137 6.21 -24.08 -9.81
N LEU A 138 6.76 -23.29 -8.87
CA LEU A 138 5.97 -22.52 -7.91
C LEU A 138 5.15 -21.43 -8.61
N LEU A 139 5.70 -20.77 -9.64
CA LEU A 139 4.99 -19.78 -10.43
C LEU A 139 3.91 -20.38 -11.34
N ALA A 140 4.03 -21.66 -11.70
CA ALA A 140 3.01 -22.38 -12.46
C ALA A 140 1.77 -22.73 -11.62
N ILE A 141 1.90 -22.76 -10.29
CA ILE A 141 0.76 -22.98 -9.39
C ILE A 141 -0.09 -21.70 -9.36
N PRO A 142 -1.42 -21.78 -9.60
CA PRO A 142 -2.30 -20.62 -9.48
C PRO A 142 -2.22 -20.01 -8.07
N SER A 143 -1.90 -18.73 -7.99
CA SER A 143 -1.74 -18.01 -6.71
C SER A 143 -2.98 -18.10 -5.82
N LEU A 144 -4.17 -18.14 -6.42
CA LEU A 144 -5.43 -18.30 -5.69
C LEU A 144 -5.50 -19.65 -4.95
N LEU A 145 -5.03 -20.73 -5.59
CA LEU A 145 -5.03 -22.07 -4.99
C LEU A 145 -4.06 -22.14 -3.80
N LEU A 146 -2.87 -21.52 -3.93
CA LEU A 146 -1.92 -21.41 -2.82
C LEU A 146 -2.53 -20.61 -1.65
N ALA A 147 -3.18 -19.48 -1.96
CA ALA A 147 -3.79 -18.61 -0.94
C ALA A 147 -4.86 -19.34 -0.11
N ILE A 148 -5.76 -20.09 -0.74
CA ILE A 148 -6.82 -20.83 -0.01
C ILE A 148 -6.24 -21.94 0.87
N ILE A 149 -5.18 -22.64 0.44
CA ILE A 149 -4.51 -23.66 1.25
C ILE A 149 -3.87 -23.00 2.49
N VAL A 150 -3.14 -21.91 2.29
CA VAL A 150 -2.50 -21.18 3.40
C VAL A 150 -3.55 -20.68 4.39
N VAL A 151 -4.66 -20.10 3.93
CA VAL A 151 -5.75 -19.65 4.82
C VAL A 151 -6.39 -20.82 5.57
N ALA A 152 -6.60 -21.96 4.91
CA ALA A 152 -7.18 -23.14 5.53
C ALA A 152 -6.29 -23.74 6.64
N PHE A 153 -4.97 -23.72 6.47
CA PHE A 153 -4.03 -24.21 7.48
C PHE A 153 -3.68 -23.17 8.56
N ALA A 154 -3.54 -21.90 8.19
CA ALA A 154 -3.15 -20.83 9.10
C ALA A 154 -4.29 -20.42 10.04
N GLY A 155 -5.55 -20.64 9.67
CA GLY A 155 -6.71 -20.22 10.45
C GLY A 155 -6.88 -18.69 10.51
N PRO A 156 -8.12 -18.18 10.64
CA PRO A 156 -8.40 -16.74 10.63
C PRO A 156 -7.80 -15.97 11.83
N GLU A 157 -7.45 -16.68 12.90
CA GLU A 157 -6.96 -16.13 14.18
C GLU A 157 -5.53 -15.57 14.11
N PHE A 158 -4.64 -16.20 13.33
CA PHE A 158 -3.21 -15.89 13.32
C PHE A 158 -2.89 -14.68 12.42
N VAL A 159 -3.60 -14.52 11.31
CA VAL A 159 -3.43 -13.39 10.39
C VAL A 159 -3.93 -12.09 11.03
N SER A 160 -5.08 -12.12 11.71
CA SER A 160 -5.67 -10.94 12.34
C SER A 160 -4.81 -10.38 13.47
N ARG A 161 -4.15 -11.24 14.26
CA ARG A 161 -3.33 -10.78 15.40
C ARG A 161 -2.02 -10.13 14.96
N HIS A 162 -1.31 -10.70 13.99
CA HIS A 162 0.00 -10.16 13.56
C HIS A 162 -0.13 -8.91 12.66
N VAL A 163 -1.15 -8.85 11.80
CA VAL A 163 -1.44 -7.65 11.00
C VAL A 163 -1.96 -6.51 11.89
N CYS A 164 -2.79 -6.82 12.90
CA CYS A 164 -3.24 -5.83 13.87
C CYS A 164 -2.12 -5.32 14.78
N CYS A 165 -1.14 -6.16 15.18
CA CYS A 165 0.03 -5.68 15.94
C CYS A 165 0.94 -4.75 15.11
N LEU A 166 1.16 -5.02 13.82
CA LEU A 166 1.98 -4.16 12.97
C LEU A 166 1.26 -2.85 12.60
N ALA A 167 -0.05 -2.91 12.30
CA ALA A 167 -0.87 -1.72 12.05
C ALA A 167 -1.12 -0.91 13.34
N GLY A 168 -1.28 -1.57 14.48
CA GLY A 168 -1.45 -0.96 15.79
C GLY A 168 -0.24 -0.17 16.26
N ILE A 169 0.98 -0.58 15.90
CA ILE A 169 2.19 0.22 16.16
C ILE A 169 2.19 1.50 15.31
N ALA A 170 1.77 1.45 14.04
CA ALA A 170 1.68 2.64 13.19
C ALA A 170 0.53 3.59 13.59
N ALA A 171 -0.61 3.04 14.00
CA ALA A 171 -1.77 3.80 14.47
C ALA A 171 -1.54 4.39 15.88
N ALA A 172 -0.78 3.71 16.75
CA ALA A 172 -0.43 4.22 18.07
C ALA A 172 0.41 5.51 18.00
N TYR A 173 1.25 5.70 16.97
CA TYR A 173 1.94 6.99 16.78
C TYR A 173 0.99 8.11 16.32
N GLY A 174 -0.09 7.80 15.59
CA GLY A 174 -1.07 8.79 15.16
C GLY A 174 -2.13 9.16 16.21
N THR A 175 -2.46 8.25 17.12
CA THR A 175 -3.43 8.50 18.21
C THR A 175 -2.80 9.04 19.49
N PHE A 176 -1.49 8.83 19.72
CA PHE A 176 -0.80 9.40 20.89
C PHE A 176 -0.70 10.94 20.84
N ASP A 177 -0.70 11.52 19.63
CA ASP A 177 -0.63 12.99 19.41
C ASP A 177 -1.99 13.69 19.62
N LEU A 178 -3.10 12.95 19.62
CA LEU A 178 -4.45 13.51 19.84
C LEU A 178 -4.96 13.40 21.28
N GLN A 179 -4.32 12.61 22.15
CA GLN A 179 -4.69 12.52 23.57
C GLN A 179 -3.78 13.32 24.52
N HIS A 180 -2.68 13.92 24.04
CA HIS A 180 -1.80 14.79 24.85
C HIS A 180 -1.89 16.28 24.46
N GLY A 181 -2.83 16.64 23.59
CA GLY A 181 -3.06 18.01 23.09
C GLY A 181 -4.39 18.63 23.51
N ALA A 182 -4.91 18.31 24.69
CA ALA A 182 -6.01 19.02 25.35
C ALA A 182 -5.86 18.95 26.87
#